data_AF-A0A970TJS2-F1
#
_entry.id   AF-A0A970TJS2-F1
#
_cell.length_a   1.000
_cell.length_b   1.000
_cell.length_c   1.000
_cell.angle_alpha   90.00
_cell.angle_beta   90.00
_cell.angle_gamma   90.00
#
_symmetry.space_group_name_H-M   'P 1'
#
loop_
_entity.id
_entity.type
_entity.pdbx_description
1 polymer ?
#
loop_
_entity_poly.entity_id
_entity_poly.type
_entity_poly.pdbx_seq_one_letter_code
_entity_poly.pdbx_strand_id
1 'polypeptide(L)'
;MTKGQMEAKISEAFSQFEINFMGRGPRQIRTYILQDMVIVRMIGFLSQSERMLAETSQGVEQIKKLRAMLFETARVQIETMLAPIIGMEIVSVHSDVSTKSGEKIILLTLGANLEEQP
;
A
#
# COMPACT_ATOMS: atom_id res chain seq x y z
N MET A 1 8.61 8.80 18.39
CA MET A 1 7.27 8.87 17.74
C MET A 1 6.51 7.65 18.22
N THR A 2 5.25 7.75 18.66
CA THR A 2 4.54 6.54 19.08
C THR A 2 4.20 5.68 17.86
N LYS A 3 4.00 4.36 18.07
CA LYS A 3 3.54 3.43 17.02
C LYS A 3 2.35 3.99 16.23
N GLY A 4 1.30 4.44 16.94
CA GLY A 4 0.11 5.00 16.31
C GLY A 4 0.36 6.29 15.52
N GLN A 5 1.29 7.15 15.97
CA GLN A 5 1.69 8.33 15.19
C GLN A 5 2.41 7.95 13.90
N MET A 6 3.24 6.91 13.94
CA MET A 6 3.94 6.42 12.75
C MET A 6 2.98 5.78 11.76
N GLU A 7 2.06 4.91 12.23
CA GLU A 7 0.98 4.33 11.42
C GLU A 7 0.14 5.42 10.75
N ALA A 8 -0.18 6.50 11.47
CA ALA A 8 -0.92 7.64 10.92
C ALA A 8 -0.12 8.35 9.81
N LYS A 9 1.16 8.64 10.03
CA LYS A 9 2.02 9.29 9.02
C LYS A 9 2.21 8.44 7.76
N ILE A 10 2.37 7.12 7.91
CA ILE A 10 2.48 6.21 6.76
C ILE A 10 1.16 6.20 5.98
N SER A 11 0.02 6.16 6.68
CA SER A 11 -1.30 6.22 6.05
C SER A 11 -1.51 7.53 5.28
N GLU A 12 -1.08 8.66 5.85
CA GLU A 12 -1.14 9.97 5.19
C GLU A 12 -0.24 10.02 3.95
N ALA A 13 1.01 9.54 4.06
CA ALA A 13 1.96 9.48 2.96
C ALA A 13 1.41 8.66 1.77
N PHE A 14 0.85 7.48 2.06
CA PHE A 14 0.21 6.67 1.03
C PHE A 14 -1.05 7.31 0.44
N SER A 15 -1.85 8.00 1.25
CA SER A 15 -3.03 8.72 0.74
C SER A 15 -2.61 9.78 -0.28
N GLN A 16 -1.57 10.56 0.03
CA GLN A 16 -1.05 11.57 -0.90
C GLN A 16 -0.41 10.95 -2.13
N PHE A 17 0.35 9.86 -1.95
CA PHE A 17 0.93 9.11 -3.05
C PHE A 17 -0.14 8.62 -4.03
N GLU A 18 -1.21 7.97 -3.56
CA GLU A 18 -2.27 7.46 -4.42
C GLU A 18 -3.02 8.59 -5.15
N ILE A 19 -3.27 9.73 -4.49
CA ILE A 19 -3.85 10.91 -5.15
C ILE A 19 -2.95 11.41 -6.28
N ASN A 20 -1.65 11.57 -6.02
CA ASN A 20 -0.71 12.12 -6.99
C ASN A 20 -0.40 11.15 -8.14
N PHE A 21 -0.31 9.85 -7.85
CA PHE A 21 0.08 8.82 -8.82
C PHE A 21 -1.11 8.32 -9.65
N MET A 22 -2.28 8.15 -9.04
CA MET A 22 -3.48 7.59 -9.69
C MET A 22 -4.57 8.63 -9.97
N GLY A 23 -4.39 9.87 -9.53
CA GLY A 23 -5.41 10.94 -9.64
C GLY A 23 -6.59 10.78 -8.67
N ARG A 24 -6.58 9.76 -7.81
CA ARG A 24 -7.63 9.50 -6.81
C ARG A 24 -7.08 8.70 -5.63
N GLY A 25 -7.51 9.07 -4.42
CA GLY A 25 -7.18 8.34 -3.19
C GLY A 25 -8.16 7.20 -2.88
N PRO A 26 -7.79 6.25 -2.02
CA PRO A 26 -8.72 5.25 -1.49
C PRO A 26 -9.76 5.91 -0.58
N ARG A 27 -10.91 5.25 -0.39
CA ARG A 27 -11.95 5.74 0.54
C ARG A 27 -11.50 5.67 2.00
N GLN A 28 -10.73 4.64 2.33
CA GLN A 28 -10.19 4.43 3.66
C GLN A 28 -8.80 3.82 3.54
N ILE A 29 -7.89 4.30 4.39
CA ILE A 29 -6.55 3.76 4.53
C ILE A 29 -6.24 3.53 6.00
N ARG A 30 -5.58 2.42 6.31
CA ARG A 30 -5.06 2.11 7.64
C ARG A 30 -3.70 1.45 7.52
N THR A 31 -2.80 1.83 8.41
CA THR A 31 -1.49 1.18 8.55
C THR A 31 -1.44 0.45 9.88
N TYR A 32 -0.78 -0.70 9.88
CA TYR A 32 -0.53 -1.51 11.06
C TYR A 32 0.96 -1.83 11.09
N ILE A 33 1.60 -1.57 12.22
CA ILE A 33 2.95 -2.05 12.50
C ILE A 33 2.84 -3.33 13.32
N LEU A 34 3.53 -4.38 12.88
CA LEU A 34 3.62 -5.66 13.57
C LEU A 34 5.06 -6.15 13.50
N GLN A 35 5.79 -6.03 14.58
CA GLN A 35 7.22 -6.33 14.66
C GLN A 35 8.03 -5.59 13.58
N ASP A 36 8.67 -6.32 12.67
CA ASP A 36 9.42 -5.83 11.51
C ASP A 36 8.54 -5.63 10.26
N MET A 37 7.22 -5.80 10.37
CA MET A 37 6.29 -5.63 9.26
C MET A 37 5.48 -4.35 9.36
N VAL A 38 5.29 -3.70 8.21
CA VAL A 38 4.33 -2.60 8.03
C VAL A 38 3.28 -3.04 7.02
N ILE A 39 2.02 -3.08 7.44
CA ILE A 39 0.89 -3.49 6.61
C ILE A 39 0.03 -2.27 6.35
N VAL A 40 -0.17 -1.92 5.09
CA VAL A 40 -1.04 -0.84 4.67
C VAL A 40 -2.25 -1.42 3.94
N ARG A 41 -3.43 -1.14 4.47
CA ARG A 41 -4.71 -1.60 3.97
C ARG A 41 -5.51 -0.44 3.40
N MET A 42 -5.90 -0.54 2.13
CA MET A 42 -6.69 0.46 1.42
C MET A 42 -8.03 -0.13 0.96
N ILE A 43 -9.14 0.55 1.26
CA ILE A 43 -10.49 0.14 0.86
C ILE A 43 -11.06 1.13 -0.15
N GLY A 44 -11.79 0.61 -1.15
CA GLY A 44 -12.34 1.42 -2.23
C GLY A 44 -11.29 1.74 -3.30
N PHE A 45 -10.31 0.85 -3.45
CA PHE A 45 -9.17 1.03 -4.33
C PHE A 45 -9.55 0.92 -5.81
N LEU A 46 -10.50 0.05 -6.16
CA LEU A 46 -10.95 -0.11 -7.55
C LEU A 46 -11.89 1.02 -7.99
N SER A 47 -11.65 1.52 -9.19
CA SER A 47 -12.51 2.47 -9.90
C SER A 47 -13.82 1.80 -10.32
N GLN A 48 -14.80 2.60 -10.73
CA GLN A 48 -16.05 2.06 -11.24
C GLN A 48 -15.82 1.15 -12.46
N SER A 49 -14.98 1.57 -13.41
CA SER A 49 -14.66 0.80 -14.60
C SER A 49 -13.93 -0.52 -14.28
N GLU A 50 -12.99 -0.50 -13.33
CA GLU A 50 -12.32 -1.73 -12.88
C GLU A 50 -13.29 -2.70 -12.20
N ARG A 51 -14.28 -2.21 -11.44
CA ARG A 51 -15.29 -3.08 -10.83
C ARG A 51 -16.14 -3.79 -11.90
N MET A 52 -16.52 -3.09 -12.97
CA MET A 52 -17.24 -3.69 -14.08
C MET A 52 -16.39 -4.73 -14.81
N LEU A 53 -15.11 -4.44 -15.07
CA LEU A 53 -14.19 -5.40 -15.69
C LEU A 53 -13.99 -6.65 -14.82
N ALA A 54 -13.98 -6.50 -13.49
CA ALA A 54 -13.83 -7.59 -12.53
C ALA A 54 -15.00 -8.59 -12.51
N GLU A 55 -16.10 -8.34 -13.23
CA GLU A 55 -17.21 -9.30 -13.37
C GLU A 55 -16.82 -10.54 -14.20
N THR A 56 -15.72 -10.48 -14.93
CA THR A 56 -15.20 -11.61 -15.73
C THR A 56 -13.85 -12.09 -15.22
N SER A 57 -13.56 -13.38 -15.39
CA SER A 57 -12.25 -13.96 -15.04
C SER A 57 -11.09 -13.27 -15.78
N GLN A 58 -11.28 -12.99 -17.08
CA GLN A 58 -10.29 -12.28 -17.89
C GLN A 58 -10.04 -10.86 -17.38
N GLY A 59 -11.09 -10.11 -17.04
CA GLY A 59 -10.93 -8.77 -16.49
C GLY A 59 -10.25 -8.78 -15.11
N VAL A 60 -10.53 -9.78 -14.27
CA VAL A 60 -9.81 -9.97 -13.00
C VAL A 60 -8.30 -10.15 -13.22
N GLU A 61 -7.92 -11.00 -14.19
CA GLU A 61 -6.51 -11.24 -14.52
C GLU A 61 -5.84 -9.95 -15.04
N GLN A 62 -6.50 -9.22 -15.93
CA GLN A 62 -5.98 -7.96 -16.48
C GLN A 62 -5.80 -6.89 -15.41
N ILE A 63 -6.76 -6.73 -14.50
CA ILE A 63 -6.65 -5.78 -13.38
C ILE A 63 -5.46 -6.15 -12.49
N LYS A 64 -5.33 -7.42 -12.10
CA LYS A 64 -4.21 -7.86 -11.26
C LYS A 64 -2.86 -7.62 -11.95
N LYS A 65 -2.74 -7.94 -13.23
CA LYS A 65 -1.52 -7.68 -14.00
C LYS A 65 -1.19 -6.20 -14.10
N LEU A 66 -2.19 -5.36 -14.42
CA LEU A 66 -2.04 -3.90 -14.47
C LEU A 66 -1.55 -3.36 -13.11
N ARG A 67 -2.19 -3.77 -12.01
CA ARG A 67 -1.86 -3.28 -10.67
C ARG A 67 -0.48 -3.73 -10.20
N ALA A 68 -0.07 -4.95 -10.52
CA ALA A 68 1.29 -5.42 -10.27
C ALA A 68 2.32 -4.55 -11.02
N MET A 69 2.11 -4.31 -12.33
CA MET A 69 3.03 -3.48 -13.13
C MET A 69 3.13 -2.04 -12.62
N LEU A 70 2.00 -1.41 -12.28
CA LEU A 70 1.98 -0.05 -11.72
C LEU A 70 2.65 0.03 -10.34
N PHE A 71 2.59 -1.05 -9.55
CA PHE A 71 3.24 -1.09 -8.25
C PHE A 71 4.76 -1.20 -8.39
N GLU A 72 5.24 -2.06 -9.29
CA GLU A 72 6.68 -2.20 -9.54
C GLU A 72 7.33 -0.89 -10.02
N THR A 73 6.65 -0.12 -10.86
CA THR A 73 7.17 1.20 -11.31
C THR A 73 7.20 2.23 -10.19
N ALA A 74 6.31 2.12 -9.20
CA ALA A 74 6.23 3.01 -8.05
C ALA A 74 7.15 2.62 -6.88
N ARG A 75 7.74 1.43 -6.91
CA ARG A 75 8.42 0.84 -5.75
C ARG A 75 9.49 1.73 -5.14
N VAL A 76 10.42 2.22 -5.97
CA VAL A 76 11.51 3.10 -5.52
C VAL A 76 10.98 4.39 -4.89
N GLN A 77 9.90 4.95 -5.46
CA GLN A 77 9.26 6.15 -4.92
C GLN A 77 8.60 5.87 -3.57
N ILE A 78 7.95 4.72 -3.40
CA ILE A 78 7.35 4.29 -2.12
C ILE A 78 8.45 4.13 -1.05
N GLU A 79 9.52 3.43 -1.38
CA GLU A 79 10.66 3.22 -0.46
C GLU A 79 11.27 4.57 -0.04
N THR A 80 11.52 5.47 -1.01
CA THR A 80 12.06 6.81 -0.76
C THR A 80 11.15 7.67 0.11
N MET A 81 9.84 7.60 -0.13
CA MET A 81 8.82 8.33 0.63
C MET A 81 8.73 7.85 2.09
N LEU A 82 8.87 6.55 2.32
CA LEU A 82 8.67 5.94 3.64
C LEU A 82 9.94 5.88 4.49
N ALA A 83 11.13 5.78 3.88
CA ALA A 83 12.41 5.77 4.57
C ALA A 83 12.55 6.84 5.67
N PRO A 84 12.23 8.13 5.44
CA PRO A 84 12.33 9.15 6.49
C PRO A 84 11.26 9.04 7.59
N ILE A 85 10.15 8.35 7.33
CA ILE A 85 9.07 8.14 8.31
C ILE A 85 9.41 6.97 9.21
N ILE A 86 9.88 5.87 8.62
CA ILE A 86 10.17 4.60 9.30
C ILE A 86 11.52 4.66 10.00
N GLY A 87 12.52 5.34 9.42
CA GLY A 87 13.87 5.46 10.00
C GLY A 87 14.64 4.13 10.02
N MET A 88 14.20 3.13 9.25
CA MET A 88 14.82 1.82 9.14
C MET A 88 14.91 1.38 7.68
N GLU A 89 15.81 0.44 7.42
CA GLU A 89 15.94 -0.21 6.12
C GLU A 89 14.65 -0.96 5.78
N ILE A 90 14.13 -0.70 4.58
CA ILE A 90 13.03 -1.45 3.98
C ILE A 90 13.66 -2.57 3.14
N VAL A 91 13.56 -3.81 3.63
CA VAL A 91 14.16 -4.99 2.98
C VAL A 91 13.34 -5.44 1.78
N SER A 92 12.02 -5.39 1.88
CA SER A 92 11.15 -5.75 0.77
C SER A 92 9.80 -5.06 0.84
N VAL A 93 9.17 -4.90 -0.33
CA VAL A 93 7.85 -4.31 -0.50
C VAL A 93 7.04 -5.19 -1.44
N HIS A 94 5.81 -5.52 -1.03
CA HIS A 94 4.88 -6.37 -1.78
C HIS A 94 3.50 -5.71 -1.83
N SER A 95 2.71 -6.02 -2.86
CA SER A 95 1.31 -5.61 -2.92
C SER A 95 0.42 -6.66 -3.58
N ASP A 96 -0.82 -6.77 -3.10
CA ASP A 96 -1.90 -7.44 -3.83
C ASP A 96 -3.19 -6.61 -3.82
N VAL A 97 -3.98 -6.80 -4.87
CA VAL A 97 -5.30 -6.19 -5.04
C VAL A 97 -6.36 -7.28 -5.15
N SER A 98 -7.38 -7.17 -4.32
CA SER A 98 -8.57 -8.00 -4.36
C SER A 98 -9.62 -7.37 -5.26
N THR A 99 -9.90 -8.03 -6.39
CA THR A 99 -11.00 -7.66 -7.30
C THR A 99 -12.38 -7.95 -6.72
N LYS A 100 -12.47 -8.80 -5.69
CA LYS A 100 -13.72 -9.14 -5.00
C LYS A 100 -14.13 -8.10 -3.97
N SER A 101 -13.19 -7.66 -3.12
CA SER A 101 -13.47 -6.69 -2.05
C SER A 101 -13.14 -5.25 -2.43
N GLY A 102 -12.43 -5.02 -3.54
CA GLY A 102 -11.95 -3.70 -3.92
C GLY A 102 -10.89 -3.15 -2.97
N GLU A 103 -10.12 -4.05 -2.35
CA GLU A 103 -9.09 -3.77 -1.37
C GLU A 103 -7.70 -3.90 -2.00
N LYS A 104 -6.77 -3.05 -1.56
CA LYS A 104 -5.33 -3.22 -1.79
C LYS A 104 -4.63 -3.39 -0.45
N ILE A 105 -3.75 -4.37 -0.38
CA ILE A 105 -2.83 -4.56 0.73
C ILE A 105 -1.41 -4.30 0.21
N ILE A 106 -0.63 -3.58 0.99
CA ILE A 106 0.81 -3.41 0.81
C ILE A 106 1.49 -3.94 2.07
N LEU A 107 2.52 -4.74 1.90
CA LEU A 107 3.35 -5.26 2.98
C LEU A 107 4.78 -4.78 2.78
N LEU A 108 5.36 -4.21 3.82
CA LEU A 108 6.78 -3.93 3.90
C LEU A 108 7.39 -4.81 4.99
N THR A 109 8.59 -5.32 4.72
CA THR A 109 9.44 -5.97 5.73
C THR A 109 10.65 -5.08 5.97
N LEU A 110 10.96 -4.84 7.24
CA LEU A 110 12.04 -3.98 7.70
C LEU A 110 13.26 -4.81 8.15
N GLY A 111 14.42 -4.17 8.25
CA GLY A 111 15.64 -4.83 8.69
C GLY A 111 15.66 -5.23 10.17
N ALA A 112 14.78 -4.66 10.99
CA ALA A 112 14.64 -5.01 12.41
C ALA A 112 13.22 -4.73 12.93
N ASN A 113 12.95 -5.21 14.14
CA ASN A 113 11.67 -5.02 14.83
C ASN A 113 11.47 -3.54 15.20
N LEU A 114 10.43 -2.92 14.65
CA LEU A 114 10.10 -1.52 14.88
C LEU A 114 9.45 -1.28 16.25
N GLU A 115 8.91 -2.32 16.89
CA GLU A 115 8.30 -2.24 18.23
C GLU A 115 9.31 -2.38 19.37
N GLU A 116 10.56 -2.77 19.07
CA GLU A 116 11.66 -2.83 20.04
C GLU A 116 12.45 -1.52 20.14
N GLN A 117 12.15 -0.53 19.29
CA GLN A 117 12.76 0.80 19.38
C GLN A 117 12.15 1.60 20.55
N PRO A 118 12.99 2.30 21.35
CA PRO A 118 12.55 3.08 22.52
C PRO A 118 11.68 4.30 22.18
#